data_AF-A0A2S1LCL9-F1
#
_entry.id   AF-A0A2S1LCL9-F1
#
_cell.length_a   1.000
_cell.length_b   1.000
_cell.length_c   1.000
_cell.angle_alpha   90.00
_cell.angle_beta   90.00
_cell.angle_gamma   90.00
#
_symmetry.space_group_name_H-M   'P 1'
#
loop_
_entity.id
_entity.type
_entity.pdbx_description
1 polymer ?
#
loop_
_entity_poly.entity_id
_entity_poly.type
_entity_poly.pdbx_seq_one_letter_code
_entity_poly.pdbx_strand_id
1 'polypeptide(L)'
;MKVTISRKAHFNAAHRLYRKDWSFEKNDAIFGKCNNPNYHGHNYELIVSVTGPIDPETGFVVDVKILSDIIKEEVENPFDHKNLNLDVAEFQDLNPTAENIAVVIWNKIKKRINPDFDLEVVLYETPRNFVTYKGE
;
A
#
# COMPACT_ATOMS: atom_id res chain seq x y z
N MET A 1 -17.80 -19.37 -11.46
CA MET A 1 -17.04 -18.35 -12.21
C MET A 1 -16.48 -17.35 -11.19
N LYS A 2 -15.19 -17.03 -11.23
CA LYS A 2 -14.60 -15.96 -10.40
C LYS A 2 -14.40 -14.72 -11.28
N VAL A 3 -14.64 -13.54 -10.73
CA VAL A 3 -14.43 -12.24 -11.39
C VAL A 3 -13.66 -11.33 -10.43
N THR A 4 -12.89 -10.40 -11.00
CA THR A 4 -12.13 -9.40 -10.26
C THR A 4 -12.84 -8.05 -10.34
N ILE A 5 -13.03 -7.41 -9.19
CA ILE A 5 -13.44 -6.01 -9.09
C ILE A 5 -12.27 -5.21 -8.53
N SER A 6 -11.98 -4.05 -9.13
CA SER A 6 -10.87 -3.19 -8.74
C SER A 6 -11.36 -1.81 -8.34
N ARG A 7 -10.82 -1.28 -7.24
CA ARG A 7 -11.03 0.09 -6.79
C ARG A 7 -9.71 0.84 -6.79
N LYS A 8 -9.68 1.98 -7.46
CA LYS A 8 -8.52 2.88 -7.50
C LYS A 8 -8.62 3.96 -6.43
N ALA A 9 -7.55 4.20 -5.69
CA ALA A 9 -7.43 5.22 -4.64
C ALA A 9 -6.06 5.92 -4.72
N HIS A 10 -5.82 6.90 -3.86
CA HIS A 10 -4.52 7.60 -3.78
C HIS A 10 -4.25 8.10 -2.37
N PHE A 11 -2.99 8.36 -2.06
CA PHE A 11 -2.58 9.09 -0.86
C PHE A 11 -1.23 9.78 -1.12
N ASN A 12 -0.97 10.88 -0.42
CA ASN A 12 0.27 11.65 -0.57
C ASN A 12 1.09 11.48 0.70
N ALA A 13 2.33 11.02 0.59
CA ALA A 13 3.15 10.78 1.78
C ALA A 13 4.63 11.10 1.55
N ALA A 14 5.29 11.52 2.62
CA ALA A 14 6.73 11.66 2.67
C ALA A 14 7.39 10.41 3.28
N HIS A 15 8.60 10.08 2.84
CA HIS A 15 9.40 9.01 3.42
C HIS A 15 10.91 9.20 3.14
N ARG A 16 11.71 8.38 3.83
CA ARG A 16 13.15 8.23 3.62
C ARG A 16 13.46 6.75 3.66
N LEU A 17 14.24 6.30 2.67
CA LEU A 17 14.76 4.94 2.64
C LEU A 17 16.10 4.90 3.36
N TYR A 18 16.11 4.31 4.55
CA TYR A 18 17.34 4.11 5.32
C TYR A 18 17.16 2.99 6.35
N ARG A 19 18.30 2.45 6.78
CA ARG A 19 18.42 1.52 7.90
C ARG A 19 19.12 2.19 9.06
N LYS A 20 18.47 2.17 10.24
CA LYS A 20 18.97 2.76 11.49
C LYS A 20 20.28 2.12 11.96
N ASP A 21 20.49 0.85 11.64
CA ASP A 21 21.68 0.07 12.02
C ASP A 21 22.86 0.21 11.04
N TRP A 22 22.74 1.04 10.01
CA TRP A 22 23.79 1.25 9.00
C TRP A 22 24.43 2.63 9.13
N SER A 23 25.70 2.74 8.71
CA SER A 23 26.35 4.05 8.57
C SER A 23 25.65 4.90 7.50
N PHE A 24 25.90 6.21 7.53
CA PHE A 24 25.34 7.11 6.53
C PHE A 24 25.84 6.74 5.13
N GLU A 25 27.13 6.47 4.97
CA GLU A 25 27.78 6.14 3.69
C GLU A 25 27.20 4.87 3.09
N LYS A 26 26.92 3.85 3.92
CA LYS A 26 26.28 2.62 3.46
C LYS A 26 24.84 2.87 3.00
N ASN A 27 24.07 3.65 3.76
CA ASN A 27 22.72 4.02 3.34
C ASN A 27 22.72 4.83 2.04
N ASP A 28 23.65 5.78 1.90
CA ASP A 28 23.76 6.61 0.71
C ASP A 28 24.18 5.80 -0.51
N ALA A 29 25.13 4.86 -0.36
CA ALA A 29 25.55 3.97 -1.44
C ALA A 29 24.41 3.03 -1.94
N ILE A 30 23.48 2.64 -1.07
CA ILE A 30 22.40 1.70 -1.40
C ILE A 30 21.13 2.41 -1.85
N PHE A 31 20.67 3.42 -1.12
CA PHE A 31 19.38 4.09 -1.35
C PHE A 31 19.53 5.41 -2.10
N GLY A 32 20.75 5.95 -2.22
CA GLY A 32 21.05 7.18 -2.95
C GLY A 32 20.15 8.35 -2.58
N LYS A 33 19.55 8.99 -3.59
CA LYS A 33 18.65 10.13 -3.40
C LYS A 33 17.47 9.85 -2.45
N CYS A 34 17.04 8.60 -2.32
CA CYS A 34 15.94 8.21 -1.43
C CYS A 34 16.35 8.23 0.05
N ASN A 35 17.65 8.29 0.36
CA ASN A 35 18.21 8.44 1.71
C ASN A 35 18.35 9.91 2.16
N ASN A 36 17.74 10.87 1.46
CA ASN A 36 17.81 12.28 1.86
C ASN A 36 17.45 12.47 3.36
N PRO A 37 18.33 13.04 4.20
CA PRO A 37 18.05 13.28 5.62
C PRO A 37 16.80 14.10 5.89
N ASN A 38 16.41 14.95 4.92
CA ASN A 38 15.20 15.77 4.99
C ASN A 38 14.00 15.12 4.26
N TYR A 39 14.02 13.81 4.04
CA TYR A 39 12.97 13.04 3.38
C TYR A 39 12.74 13.49 1.91
N HIS A 40 11.81 12.81 1.26
CA HIS A 40 11.17 13.19 0.01
C HIS A 40 9.74 12.63 0.04
N GLY A 41 8.95 12.79 -1.02
CA GLY A 41 7.59 12.26 -1.02
C GLY A 41 7.05 12.00 -2.40
N HIS A 42 5.91 11.32 -2.44
CA HIS A 42 5.23 10.91 -3.65
C HIS A 42 3.72 11.05 -3.52
N ASN A 43 3.08 11.17 -4.68
CA ASN A 43 1.64 11.04 -4.82
C ASN A 43 1.39 9.58 -5.21
N TYR A 44 1.15 8.73 -4.22
CA TYR A 44 0.97 7.30 -4.45
C TYR A 44 -0.41 7.05 -5.05
N GLU A 45 -0.45 6.23 -6.10
CA GLU A 45 -1.69 5.71 -6.66
C GLU A 45 -1.81 4.23 -6.29
N LEU A 46 -3.00 3.82 -5.88
CA LEU A 46 -3.29 2.49 -5.36
C LEU A 46 -4.42 1.86 -6.17
N ILE A 47 -4.25 0.60 -6.58
CA ILE A 47 -5.34 -0.22 -7.10
C ILE A 47 -5.47 -1.43 -6.18
N VAL A 48 -6.67 -1.61 -5.63
CA VAL A 48 -7.03 -2.77 -4.81
C VAL A 48 -8.01 -3.61 -5.59
N SER A 49 -7.63 -4.85 -5.86
CA SER A 49 -8.40 -5.79 -6.65
C SER A 49 -8.82 -6.97 -5.79
N VAL A 50 -10.12 -7.28 -5.76
CA VAL A 50 -10.69 -8.42 -5.05
C VAL A 50 -11.27 -9.39 -6.07
N THR A 51 -10.86 -10.65 -6.00
CA THR A 51 -11.33 -11.72 -6.88
C THR A 51 -12.10 -12.77 -6.10
N GLY A 52 -13.31 -13.06 -6.56
CA GLY A 52 -14.23 -13.99 -5.88
C GLY A 52 -15.38 -14.42 -6.80
N PRO A 53 -16.24 -15.34 -6.33
CA PRO A 53 -17.48 -15.67 -7.03
C PRO A 53 -18.41 -14.45 -7.08
N ILE A 54 -19.24 -14.38 -8.11
CA ILE A 54 -20.36 -13.44 -8.16
C ILE A 54 -21.44 -13.96 -7.23
N ASP A 55 -21.86 -13.13 -6.29
CA ASP A 55 -23.00 -13.39 -5.42
C ASP A 55 -24.29 -13.49 -6.27
N PRO A 56 -25.05 -14.58 -6.18
CA PRO A 56 -26.19 -14.83 -7.07
C PRO A 56 -27.41 -13.95 -6.79
N GLU A 57 -27.49 -13.31 -5.62
CA GLU A 57 -28.61 -12.44 -5.24
C GLU A 57 -28.34 -10.99 -5.66
N THR A 58 -27.11 -10.52 -5.46
CA THR A 58 -26.72 -9.12 -5.65
C THR A 58 -25.97 -8.86 -6.95
N GLY A 59 -25.34 -9.88 -7.53
CA GLY A 59 -24.48 -9.75 -8.71
C GLY A 59 -23.11 -9.15 -8.44
N PHE A 60 -22.71 -8.97 -7.17
CA PHE A 60 -21.41 -8.40 -6.81
C PHE A 60 -20.38 -9.48 -6.44
N VAL A 61 -19.10 -9.18 -6.63
CA VAL A 61 -18.02 -9.90 -5.95
C VAL A 61 -17.89 -9.35 -4.54
N VAL A 62 -17.70 -8.03 -4.43
CA VAL A 62 -17.82 -7.25 -3.20
C VAL A 62 -18.51 -5.93 -3.54
N ASP A 63 -19.31 -5.40 -2.61
CA ASP A 63 -19.85 -4.05 -2.75
C ASP A 63 -18.70 -3.03 -2.82
N VAL A 64 -18.66 -2.25 -3.91
CA VAL A 64 -17.61 -1.25 -4.15
C VAL A 64 -17.59 -0.18 -3.07
N LYS A 65 -18.74 0.16 -2.47
CA LYS A 65 -18.81 1.09 -1.35
C LYS A 65 -18.07 0.52 -0.14
N ILE A 66 -18.32 -0.76 0.19
CA ILE A 66 -17.62 -1.44 1.30
C ILE A 66 -16.11 -1.46 1.04
N LEU A 67 -15.68 -1.82 -0.17
CA LEU A 67 -14.25 -1.82 -0.52
C LEU A 67 -13.65 -0.41 -0.43
N SER A 68 -14.38 0.63 -0.87
CA SER A 68 -13.93 2.01 -0.76
C SER A 68 -13.81 2.48 0.68
N ASP A 69 -14.75 2.09 1.55
CA ASP A 69 -14.74 2.44 2.98
C ASP A 69 -13.55 1.76 3.68
N ILE A 70 -13.26 0.49 3.37
CA ILE A 70 -12.08 -0.23 3.89
C ILE A 70 -10.79 0.46 3.47
N ILE A 71 -10.64 0.81 2.17
CA ILE A 71 -9.44 1.50 1.67
C ILE A 71 -9.25 2.84 2.38
N LYS A 72 -10.35 3.59 2.57
CA LYS A 72 -10.30 4.87 3.27
C LYS A 72 -9.85 4.73 4.72
N GLU A 73 -10.42 3.78 5.45
CA GLU A 73 -10.10 3.56 6.87
C GLU A 73 -8.68 3.01 7.07
N GLU A 74 -8.28 2.05 6.25
CA GLU A 74 -7.02 1.32 6.43
C GLU A 74 -5.83 1.96 5.73
N VAL A 75 -6.05 2.82 4.72
CA VAL A 75 -4.98 3.41 3.90
C VAL A 75 -5.06 4.92 3.83
N GLU A 76 -6.13 5.50 3.30
CA GLU A 76 -6.17 6.96 3.04
C GLU A 76 -6.07 7.76 4.34
N ASN A 77 -6.90 7.45 5.34
CA ASN A 77 -6.86 8.14 6.63
C ASN A 77 -5.51 8.02 7.36
N PRO A 78 -4.88 6.83 7.47
CA PRO A 78 -3.61 6.71 8.18
C PRO A 78 -2.40 7.18 7.38
N PHE A 79 -2.43 7.21 6.03
CA PHE A 79 -1.22 7.46 5.23
C PHE A 79 -1.24 8.81 4.49
N ASP A 80 -2.41 9.36 4.18
CA ASP A 80 -2.49 10.62 3.42
C ASP A 80 -2.04 11.82 4.25
N HIS A 81 -1.23 12.67 3.62
CA HIS A 81 -0.55 13.82 4.21
C HIS A 81 0.30 13.47 5.45
N LYS A 82 0.96 12.29 5.45
CA LYS A 82 1.84 11.82 6.54
C LYS A 82 3.29 11.67 6.11
N ASN A 83 4.19 11.66 7.10
CA ASN A 83 5.51 11.06 6.95
C ASN A 83 5.46 9.60 7.39
N LEU A 84 5.66 8.66 6.46
CA LEU A 84 5.54 7.22 6.75
C LEU A 84 6.49 6.78 7.88
N ASN A 85 7.74 7.26 7.88
CA ASN A 85 8.72 6.87 8.89
C ASN A 85 8.37 7.36 10.31
N LEU A 86 7.60 8.45 10.43
CA LEU A 86 7.38 9.15 11.71
C LEU A 86 5.95 8.96 12.24
N ASP A 87 4.96 9.03 11.35
CA ASP A 87 3.55 9.14 11.72
C ASP A 87 2.78 7.83 11.58
N VAL A 88 3.35 6.82 10.91
CA VAL A 88 2.69 5.54 10.61
C VAL A 88 3.39 4.42 11.37
N ALA A 89 2.68 3.84 12.34
CA ALA A 89 3.23 2.87 13.28
C ALA A 89 3.90 1.67 12.60
N GLU A 90 3.33 1.21 11.48
CA GLU A 90 3.82 0.07 10.70
C GLU A 90 5.23 0.31 10.12
N PHE A 91 5.65 1.56 9.92
CA PHE A 91 6.95 1.92 9.33
C PHE A 91 7.94 2.50 10.34
N GLN A 92 7.65 2.42 11.65
CA GLN A 92 8.60 2.86 12.68
C GLN A 92 9.92 2.09 12.61
N ASP A 93 9.85 0.77 12.40
CA ASP A 93 11.02 -0.12 12.28
C ASP A 93 11.05 -0.90 10.95
N LEU A 94 10.13 -0.58 10.03
CA LEU A 94 10.08 -1.13 8.68
C LEU A 94 10.39 -0.03 7.66
N ASN A 95 11.37 -0.26 6.79
CA ASN A 95 11.75 0.72 5.77
C ASN A 95 10.59 0.88 4.75
N PRO A 96 10.03 2.08 4.54
CA PRO A 96 8.85 2.29 3.69
C PRO A 96 9.20 2.30 2.19
N THR A 97 9.78 1.21 1.68
CA THR A 97 9.91 0.99 0.24
C THR A 97 8.53 0.72 -0.37
N ALA A 98 8.37 0.93 -1.69
CA ALA A 98 7.10 0.64 -2.36
C ALA A 98 6.62 -0.81 -2.13
N GLU A 99 7.53 -1.77 -2.04
CA GLU A 99 7.25 -3.17 -1.72
C GLU A 99 6.69 -3.33 -0.31
N ASN A 100 7.37 -2.78 0.70
CA ASN A 100 6.90 -2.89 2.08
C ASN A 100 5.58 -2.15 2.28
N ILE A 101 5.37 -1.02 1.61
CA ILE A 101 4.09 -0.30 1.65
C ILE A 101 2.97 -1.17 1.06
N ALA A 102 3.19 -1.79 -0.10
CA ALA A 102 2.21 -2.69 -0.72
C ALA A 102 1.86 -3.88 0.20
N VAL A 103 2.85 -4.49 0.85
CA VAL A 103 2.63 -5.59 1.81
C VAL A 103 1.85 -5.13 3.04
N VAL A 104 2.17 -3.97 3.62
CA VAL A 104 1.43 -3.40 4.75
C VAL A 104 -0.03 -3.12 4.38
N ILE A 105 -0.26 -2.47 3.24
CA ILE A 105 -1.61 -2.18 2.74
C ILE A 105 -2.40 -3.48 2.54
N TRP A 106 -1.81 -4.47 1.89
CA TRP A 106 -2.43 -5.77 1.68
C TRP A 106 -2.79 -6.45 2.99
N ASN A 107 -1.87 -6.47 3.97
CA ASN A 107 -2.10 -7.09 5.28
C ASN A 107 -3.23 -6.41 6.07
N LYS A 108 -3.39 -5.09 5.93
CA LYS A 108 -4.51 -4.36 6.55
C LYS A 108 -5.84 -4.70 5.88
N ILE A 109 -5.89 -4.61 4.55
CA ILE A 109 -7.13 -4.85 3.79
C ILE A 109 -7.56 -6.32 3.87
N LYS A 110 -6.63 -7.27 3.79
CA LYS A 110 -6.94 -8.72 3.80
C LYS A 110 -7.71 -9.13 5.07
N LYS A 111 -7.46 -8.48 6.20
CA LYS A 111 -8.18 -8.71 7.48
C LYS A 111 -9.64 -8.24 7.46
N ARG A 112 -10.01 -7.36 6.53
CA ARG A 112 -11.32 -6.73 6.42
C ARG A 112 -12.19 -7.31 5.30
N ILE A 113 -11.65 -8.23 4.51
CA ILE A 113 -12.37 -8.91 3.41
C ILE A 113 -12.56 -10.40 3.71
N ASN A 114 -13.44 -11.06 2.95
CA ASN A 114 -13.64 -12.50 3.09
C ASN A 114 -12.30 -13.26 2.89
N PRO A 115 -11.91 -14.16 3.81
CA PRO A 115 -10.67 -14.93 3.69
C PRO A 115 -10.59 -15.78 2.41
N ASP A 116 -11.73 -16.23 1.87
CA ASP A 116 -11.80 -17.05 0.65
C ASP A 116 -11.60 -16.25 -0.65
N PHE A 117 -11.55 -14.92 -0.57
CA PHE A 117 -11.37 -14.05 -1.74
C PHE A 117 -9.90 -13.71 -1.94
N ASP A 118 -9.46 -13.70 -3.19
CA ASP A 118 -8.09 -13.35 -3.52
C ASP A 118 -7.95 -11.81 -3.53
N LEU A 119 -6.84 -11.29 -2.99
CA LEU A 119 -6.56 -9.85 -2.91
C LEU A 119 -5.26 -9.54 -3.65
N GLU A 120 -5.31 -8.54 -4.51
CA GLU A 120 -4.13 -7.97 -5.17
C GLU A 120 -4.08 -6.46 -4.87
N VAL A 121 -2.89 -5.99 -4.51
CA VAL A 121 -2.57 -4.57 -4.31
C VAL A 121 -1.53 -4.18 -5.34
N VAL A 122 -1.84 -3.19 -6.18
CA VAL A 122 -0.88 -2.52 -7.06
C VAL A 122 -0.65 -1.12 -6.52
N LEU A 123 0.59 -0.83 -6.12
CA LEU A 123 0.99 0.48 -5.61
C LEU A 123 1.97 1.13 -6.59
N TYR A 124 1.58 2.29 -7.11
CA TYR A 124 2.44 3.16 -7.90
C TYR A 124 3.08 4.18 -6.97
N GLU A 125 4.40 4.11 -6.80
CA GLU A 125 5.16 5.19 -6.17
C GLU A 125 5.32 6.36 -7.15
N THR A 126 5.52 6.04 -8.43
CA THR A 126 5.45 6.99 -9.53
C THR A 126 4.74 6.31 -10.70
N PRO A 127 4.34 7.04 -11.76
CA PRO A 127 3.75 6.41 -12.95
C PRO A 127 4.65 5.37 -13.64
N ARG A 128 5.96 5.35 -13.33
CA ARG A 128 6.95 4.43 -13.93
C ARG A 128 7.44 3.35 -12.97
N ASN A 129 7.20 3.50 -11.67
CA ASN A 129 7.65 2.58 -10.63
C ASN A 129 6.45 2.10 -9.85
N PHE A 130 6.12 0.82 -9.97
CA PHE A 130 4.99 0.24 -9.29
C PHE A 130 5.28 -1.20 -8.87
N VAL A 131 4.64 -1.60 -7.78
CA VAL A 131 4.76 -2.92 -7.18
C VAL A 131 3.39 -3.57 -7.13
N THR A 132 3.33 -4.86 -7.43
CA THR A 132 2.15 -5.69 -7.23
C THR A 132 2.43 -6.69 -6.13
N TYR A 133 1.51 -6.82 -5.18
CA TYR A 133 1.57 -7.84 -4.13
C TYR A 133 0.24 -8.59 -4.02
N LYS A 134 0.32 -9.91 -3.89
CA LYS A 134 -0.80 -10.87 -3.91
C LYS A 134 -0.93 -11.73 -2.65
N GLY A 135 -0.03 -11.57 -1.67
CA GLY A 135 0.00 -12.42 -0.47
C GLY A 135 0.87 -13.68 -0.58
N GLU A 136 1.83 -13.70 -1.51
CA GLU A 136 2.81 -14.79 -1.72
C GLU A 136 4.13 -14.54 -0.97
#